data_AF-A0A3N5VHB2-F1
#
_entry.id   AF-A0A3N5VHB2-F1
#
_cell.length_a   1.000
_cell.length_b   1.000
_cell.length_c   1.000
_cell.angle_alpha   90.00
_cell.angle_beta   90.00
_cell.angle_gamma   90.00
#
_symmetry.space_group_name_H-M   'P 1'
#
loop_
_entity.id
_entity.type
_entity.pdbx_description
1 polymer ?
#
loop_
_entity_poly.entity_id
_entity_poly.type
_entity_poly.pdbx_seq_one_letter_code
_entity_poly.pdbx_strand_id
1 'polypeptide(L)'
;MLNLLPFLTKLSENLQRVNNRLNKYLIKPNAKQIHDVRTSIRRLDATFSTLPKKYRNESPLSKYVLQCKELFKINSEIRDFDIIYEKLQKYPSSSQRDNIIEALKKIRKVRLERAKTIAVPLKSTNIA
;
A
#
# COMPACT_ATOMS: atom_id res chain seq x y z
N MET A 1 -11.15 -20.54 23.09
CA MET A 1 -11.19 -19.64 21.91
C MET A 1 -11.45 -18.17 22.25
N LEU A 2 -12.06 -17.82 23.39
CA LEU A 2 -12.35 -16.44 23.82
C LEU A 2 -11.13 -15.48 23.87
N ASN A 3 -9.92 -15.98 24.20
CA ASN A 3 -8.73 -15.13 24.33
C ASN A 3 -8.18 -14.55 23.01
N LEU A 4 -8.60 -15.08 21.85
CA LEU A 4 -8.18 -14.58 20.54
C LEU A 4 -9.18 -13.62 19.91
N LEU A 5 -10.39 -13.51 20.47
CA LEU A 5 -11.48 -12.72 19.90
C LEU A 5 -11.07 -11.25 19.65
N PRO A 6 -10.44 -10.52 20.60
CA PRO A 6 -10.03 -9.14 20.34
C PRO A 6 -9.04 -9.01 19.17
N PHE A 7 -8.14 -9.98 19.00
CA PHE A 7 -7.15 -9.98 17.90
C PHE A 7 -7.83 -10.23 16.55
N LEU A 8 -8.77 -11.18 16.50
CA LEU A 8 -9.54 -11.49 15.29
C LEU A 8 -10.45 -10.33 14.89
N THR A 9 -11.08 -9.66 15.86
CA THR A 9 -11.84 -8.43 15.61
C THR A 9 -10.94 -7.35 15.01
N LYS A 10 -9.75 -7.13 15.58
CA LYS A 10 -8.83 -6.11 15.07
C LYS A 10 -8.30 -6.42 13.68
N LEU A 11 -8.02 -7.69 13.39
CA LEU A 11 -7.63 -8.16 12.08
C LEU A 11 -8.73 -7.88 11.04
N SER A 12 -9.98 -8.22 11.37
CA SER A 12 -11.14 -7.96 10.52
C SER A 12 -11.33 -6.47 10.23
N GLU A 13 -11.24 -5.61 11.25
CA GLU A 13 -11.29 -4.15 11.07
C GLU A 13 -10.17 -3.64 10.14
N ASN A 14 -8.97 -4.20 10.23
CA ASN A 14 -7.85 -3.81 9.38
C ASN A 14 -8.01 -4.29 7.95
N LEU A 15 -8.58 -5.48 7.72
CA LEU A 15 -8.96 -5.95 6.39
C LEU A 15 -9.98 -5.01 5.74
N GLN A 16 -11.05 -4.67 6.46
CA GLN A 16 -12.06 -3.72 5.98
C GLN A 16 -11.44 -2.34 5.70
N ARG A 17 -10.52 -1.89 6.56
CA ARG A 17 -9.79 -0.64 6.37
C ARG A 17 -8.96 -0.67 5.09
N VAL A 18 -8.24 -1.76 4.80
CA VAL A 18 -7.49 -1.91 3.54
C VAL A 18 -8.44 -1.84 2.35
N ASN A 19 -9.54 -2.59 2.34
CA ASN A 19 -10.53 -2.56 1.25
C ASN A 19 -11.08 -1.15 1.00
N ASN A 20 -11.44 -0.43 2.07
CA ASN A 20 -11.93 0.95 1.96
C ASN A 20 -10.88 1.91 1.39
N ARG A 21 -9.59 1.73 1.72
CA ARG A 21 -8.51 2.56 1.16
C ARG A 21 -8.17 2.18 -0.28
N LEU A 22 -8.20 0.89 -0.63
CA LEU A 22 -8.02 0.42 -2.00
C LEU A 22 -9.08 1.01 -2.94
N ASN A 23 -10.34 1.07 -2.51
CA ASN A 23 -11.40 1.69 -3.30
C ASN A 23 -11.08 3.15 -3.66
N LYS A 24 -10.69 3.95 -2.67
CA LYS A 24 -10.33 5.36 -2.89
C LYS A 24 -9.06 5.51 -3.74
N TYR A 25 -8.09 4.63 -3.52
CA TYR A 25 -6.84 4.58 -4.27
C TYR A 25 -7.06 4.27 -5.75
N LEU A 26 -7.89 3.28 -6.08
CA LEU A 26 -8.18 2.88 -7.46
C LEU A 26 -8.94 3.97 -8.24
N ILE A 27 -9.80 4.75 -7.56
CA ILE A 27 -10.50 5.89 -8.18
C ILE A 27 -9.54 7.04 -8.46
N LYS A 28 -8.75 7.46 -7.47
CA LYS A 28 -7.84 8.61 -7.58
C LYS A 28 -6.58 8.42 -6.72
N PRO A 29 -5.51 7.83 -7.27
CA PRO A 29 -4.29 7.51 -6.51
C PRO A 29 -3.39 8.75 -6.33
N ASN A 30 -3.83 9.70 -5.52
CA ASN A 30 -3.03 10.86 -5.12
C ASN A 30 -2.12 10.53 -3.92
N ALA A 31 -1.22 11.45 -3.56
CA ALA A 31 -0.26 11.26 -2.46
C ALA A 31 -0.93 10.85 -1.14
N LYS A 32 -2.12 11.40 -0.84
CA LYS A 32 -2.91 11.03 0.34
C LYS A 32 -3.40 9.58 0.26
N GLN A 33 -3.95 9.14 -0.87
CA GLN A 33 -4.43 7.75 -0.99
C GLN A 33 -3.27 6.74 -0.99
N ILE A 34 -2.13 7.08 -1.60
CA ILE A 34 -0.89 6.30 -1.51
C ILE A 34 -0.47 6.12 -0.05
N HIS A 35 -0.43 7.22 0.71
CA HIS A 35 -0.10 7.20 2.14
C HIS A 35 -1.11 6.39 2.97
N ASP A 36 -2.41 6.59 2.75
CA ASP A 36 -3.48 5.92 3.48
C ASP A 36 -3.46 4.40 3.25
N VAL A 37 -3.26 3.94 2.01
CA VAL A 37 -3.13 2.52 1.66
C VAL A 37 -1.91 1.90 2.35
N ARG A 38 -0.75 2.57 2.31
CA ARG A 38 0.46 2.09 3.01
C ARG A 38 0.21 1.92 4.49
N THR A 39 -0.43 2.91 5.11
CA THR A 39 -0.74 2.88 6.54
C THR A 39 -1.73 1.78 6.90
N SER A 40 -2.76 1.55 6.09
CA SER A 40 -3.72 0.46 6.34
C SER A 40 -3.05 -0.91 6.20
N ILE A 41 -2.22 -1.12 5.17
CA ILE A 41 -1.50 -2.38 4.97
C ILE A 41 -0.51 -2.64 6.11
N ARG A 42 0.24 -1.62 6.55
CA ARG A 42 1.16 -1.76 7.69
C ARG A 42 0.43 -2.21 8.97
N ARG A 43 -0.78 -1.68 9.21
CA ARG A 43 -1.61 -2.10 10.35
C ARG A 43 -2.12 -3.54 10.19
N LEU A 44 -2.53 -3.92 8.99
CA LEU A 44 -2.94 -5.29 8.67
C LEU A 44 -1.79 -6.27 8.91
N ASP A 45 -0.60 -6.00 8.38
CA ASP A 45 0.60 -6.85 8.52
C ASP A 45 0.98 -7.02 10.00
N ALA A 46 0.89 -5.94 10.80
CA ALA A 46 1.12 -6.00 12.23
C ALA A 46 0.12 -6.94 12.94
N THR A 47 -1.18 -6.76 12.71
CA THR A 47 -2.21 -7.63 13.33
C THR A 47 -2.19 -9.06 12.82
N PHE A 48 -1.84 -9.27 11.56
CA PHE A 48 -1.66 -10.61 11.02
C PHE A 48 -0.47 -11.30 11.67
N SER A 49 0.65 -10.60 11.83
CA SER A 49 1.89 -11.15 12.40
C SER A 49 1.76 -11.58 13.86
N THR A 50 0.83 -10.99 14.62
CA THR A 50 0.53 -11.40 16.00
C THR A 50 -0.23 -12.73 16.09
N LEU A 51 -0.80 -13.24 14.99
CA LEU A 51 -1.47 -14.53 15.00
C LEU A 51 -0.45 -15.67 15.18
N PRO A 52 -0.84 -16.76 15.88
CA PRO A 52 -0.02 -17.97 15.94
C PRO A 52 0.31 -18.48 14.53
N LYS A 53 1.55 -18.97 14.32
CA LYS A 53 2.05 -19.42 13.00
C LYS A 53 1.10 -20.36 12.26
N LYS A 54 0.44 -21.28 12.98
CA LYS A 54 -0.55 -22.22 12.43
C LYS A 54 -1.74 -21.56 11.73
N TYR A 55 -2.07 -20.31 12.07
CA TYR A 55 -3.13 -19.53 11.41
C TYR A 55 -2.60 -18.60 10.30
N ARG A 56 -1.27 -18.45 10.21
CA ARG A 56 -0.60 -17.61 9.21
C ARG A 56 -0.10 -18.39 8.00
N ASN A 57 0.15 -19.68 8.13
CA ASN A 57 0.71 -20.49 7.06
C ASN A 57 -0.39 -20.97 6.11
N GLU A 58 -0.12 -20.90 4.81
CA GLU A 58 -0.88 -21.54 3.71
C GLU A 58 -2.38 -21.19 3.62
N SER A 59 -2.85 -20.22 4.40
CA SER A 59 -4.23 -19.75 4.37
C SER A 59 -4.47 -18.78 3.19
N PRO A 60 -5.70 -18.67 2.67
CA PRO A 60 -6.07 -17.63 1.71
C PRO A 60 -5.72 -16.22 2.22
N LEU A 61 -5.89 -15.98 3.52
CA LEU A 61 -5.50 -14.74 4.17
C LEU A 61 -3.98 -14.46 4.07
N SER A 62 -3.14 -15.49 4.22
CA SER A 62 -1.68 -15.33 4.07
C SER A 62 -1.29 -14.85 2.68
N LYS A 63 -1.91 -15.41 1.64
CA LYS A 63 -1.69 -15.03 0.23
C LYS A 63 -2.13 -13.58 0.01
N TYR A 64 -3.30 -13.20 0.54
CA TYR A 64 -3.77 -11.81 0.47
C TYR A 64 -2.83 -10.83 1.17
N VAL A 65 -2.35 -11.16 2.38
CA VAL A 65 -1.41 -10.30 3.12
C VAL A 65 -0.09 -10.17 2.36
N LEU A 66 0.40 -11.24 1.72
CA LEU A 66 1.60 -11.18 0.87
C LEU A 66 1.42 -10.23 -0.32
N GLN A 67 0.29 -10.31 -1.02
CA GLN A 67 -0.03 -9.37 -2.11
C GLN A 67 -0.16 -7.92 -1.60
N CYS A 68 -0.76 -7.71 -0.42
CA CYS A 68 -0.78 -6.40 0.22
C CYS A 68 0.65 -5.88 0.48
N LYS A 69 1.57 -6.73 0.94
CA LYS A 69 2.96 -6.35 1.18
C LYS A 69 3.69 -5.97 -0.11
N GLU A 70 3.40 -6.65 -1.21
CA GLU A 70 3.93 -6.25 -2.53
C GLU A 70 3.41 -4.86 -2.93
N LEU A 71 2.10 -4.62 -2.78
CA LEU A 71 1.52 -3.30 -3.01
C LEU A 71 2.13 -2.22 -2.12
N PHE A 72 2.40 -2.54 -0.84
CA PHE A 72 3.07 -1.63 0.10
C PHE A 72 4.48 -1.28 -0.37
N LYS A 73 5.25 -2.24 -0.87
CA LYS A 73 6.61 -2.01 -1.37
C LYS A 73 6.61 -1.02 -2.54
N ILE A 74 5.76 -1.25 -3.55
CA ILE A 74 5.68 -0.35 -4.71
C ILE A 74 5.21 1.05 -4.30
N ASN A 75 4.21 1.15 -3.42
CA ASN A 75 3.76 2.45 -2.93
C ASN A 75 4.81 3.17 -2.07
N SER A 76 5.75 2.44 -1.48
CA SER A 76 6.89 3.04 -0.77
C SER A 76 7.83 3.74 -1.75
N GLU A 77 8.18 3.09 -2.87
CA GLU A 77 8.95 3.71 -3.95
C GLU A 77 8.26 4.96 -4.50
N ILE A 78 6.94 4.90 -4.76
CA ILE A 78 6.16 6.05 -5.24
C ILE A 78 6.23 7.23 -4.27
N ARG A 79 6.12 6.96 -2.95
CA ARG A 79 6.21 8.02 -1.95
C ARG A 79 7.63 8.60 -1.86
N ASP A 80 8.66 7.79 -2.05
CA ASP A 80 10.03 8.30 -2.09
C ASP A 80 10.20 9.28 -3.25
N PHE A 81 9.63 8.98 -4.43
CA PHE A 81 9.60 9.93 -5.54
C PHE A 81 8.81 11.20 -5.20
N ASP A 82 7.65 11.09 -4.54
CA ASP A 82 6.87 12.26 -4.10
C ASP A 82 7.70 13.14 -3.16
N ILE A 83 8.41 12.55 -2.18
CA ILE A 83 9.28 13.28 -1.23
C ILE A 83 10.47 13.94 -1.95
N ILE A 84 11.12 13.23 -2.87
CA ILE A 84 12.25 13.77 -3.63
C ILE A 84 11.77 14.93 -4.52
N TYR A 85 10.63 14.76 -5.20
CA TYR A 85 10.01 15.83 -5.99
C TYR A 85 9.70 17.06 -5.13
N GLU A 86 9.03 16.89 -3.98
CA GLU A 86 8.73 17.96 -3.02
C GLU A 86 10.01 18.69 -2.56
N LYS A 87 11.12 17.97 -2.35
CA LYS A 87 12.41 18.56 -1.99
C LYS A 87 13.05 19.33 -3.15
N LEU A 88 13.02 18.79 -4.36
CA LEU A 88 13.60 19.44 -5.55
C LEU A 88 12.93 20.76 -5.88
N GLN A 89 11.61 20.87 -5.66
CA GLN A 89 10.85 22.11 -5.87
C GLN A 89 11.33 23.30 -5.03
N LYS A 90 12.10 23.05 -3.95
CA LYS A 90 12.65 24.10 -3.08
C LYS A 90 13.92 24.76 -3.63
N TYR A 91 14.54 24.17 -4.66
CA TYR A 91 15.74 24.69 -5.27
C TYR A 91 15.39 25.55 -6.50
N PRO A 92 16.21 26.55 -6.88
CA PRO A 92 16.00 27.33 -8.11
C PRO A 92 15.95 26.47 -9.38
N SER A 93 15.27 26.98 -10.42
CA SER A 93 15.21 26.30 -11.72
C SER A 93 16.58 26.16 -12.35
N SER A 94 16.86 24.97 -12.86
CA SER A 94 18.03 24.69 -13.68
C SER A 94 17.70 23.52 -14.60
N SER A 95 18.33 23.46 -15.77
CA SER A 95 18.13 22.37 -16.73
C SER A 95 18.36 21.00 -16.10
N GLN A 96 19.35 20.88 -15.20
CA GLN A 96 19.62 19.65 -14.47
C GLN A 96 18.47 19.27 -13.53
N ARG A 97 18.00 20.21 -12.70
CA ARG A 97 16.86 19.97 -11.77
C ARG A 97 15.61 19.58 -12.56
N ASP A 98 15.33 20.28 -13.64
CA ASP A 98 14.12 20.09 -14.43
C ASP A 98 14.13 18.73 -15.16
N ASN A 99 15.29 18.33 -15.69
CA ASN A 99 15.49 16.98 -16.24
C ASN A 99 15.25 15.87 -15.20
N ILE A 100 15.74 16.05 -13.96
CA ILE A 100 15.51 15.10 -12.86
C ILE A 100 14.03 15.03 -12.50
N ILE A 101 13.34 16.17 -12.41
CA ILE A 101 11.90 16.23 -12.14
C ILE A 101 11.11 15.46 -13.20
N GLU A 102 11.43 15.65 -14.48
CA GLU A 102 10.75 14.94 -15.56
C GLU A 102 11.02 13.43 -15.53
N ALA A 103 12.25 13.02 -15.24
CA ALA A 103 12.58 11.61 -15.02
C ALA A 103 11.79 11.00 -13.85
N LEU A 104 11.69 11.70 -12.72
CA LEU A 104 10.92 11.28 -11.55
C LEU A 104 9.43 11.11 -11.88
N LYS A 105 8.83 12.08 -12.59
CA LYS A 105 7.42 11.99 -13.02
C LYS A 105 7.17 10.76 -13.89
N LYS A 106 8.06 10.47 -14.84
CA LYS A 106 7.96 9.29 -15.72
C LYS A 106 8.01 7.99 -14.93
N ILE A 107 9.03 7.82 -14.07
CA ILE A 107 9.19 6.61 -13.27
C ILE A 107 8.03 6.44 -12.29
N ARG A 108 7.60 7.52 -11.63
CA ARG A 108 6.43 7.54 -10.74
C ARG A 108 5.18 7.04 -11.46
N LYS A 109 4.91 7.50 -12.69
CA LYS A 109 3.77 7.04 -13.50
C LYS A 109 3.84 5.54 -13.76
N VAL A 110 4.99 5.02 -14.18
CA VAL A 110 5.19 3.58 -14.43
C VAL A 110 4.95 2.74 -13.17
N ARG A 111 5.51 3.16 -12.03
CA ARG A 111 5.30 2.46 -10.74
C ARG A 111 3.84 2.51 -10.30
N LEU A 112 3.16 3.63 -10.53
CA LEU A 112 1.75 3.77 -10.21
C LEU A 112 0.87 2.80 -11.02
N GLU A 113 1.13 2.65 -12.32
CA GLU A 113 0.39 1.68 -13.14
C GLU A 113 0.65 0.25 -12.66
N ARG A 114 1.90 -0.11 -12.34
CA ARG A 114 2.21 -1.42 -11.73
C ARG A 114 1.51 -1.60 -10.38
N ALA A 115 1.42 -0.57 -9.56
CA ALA A 115 0.70 -0.66 -8.28
C ALA A 115 -0.80 -0.90 -8.50
N LYS A 116 -1.41 -0.34 -9.56
CA LYS A 116 -2.81 -0.59 -9.90
C LYS A 116 -3.05 -2.05 -10.33
N THR A 117 -2.15 -2.65 -11.11
CA THR A 117 -2.31 -4.05 -11.54
C THR A 117 -2.32 -5.03 -10.36
N ILE A 118 -1.62 -4.70 -9.27
CA ILE A 118 -1.67 -5.47 -8.01
C ILE A 118 -2.92 -5.14 -7.19
N ALA A 119 -3.30 -3.86 -7.13
CA ALA A 119 -4.42 -3.39 -6.31
C ALA A 119 -5.80 -3.87 -6.81
N VAL A 120 -5.98 -4.06 -8.12
CA VAL A 120 -7.26 -4.53 -8.71
C VAL A 120 -7.66 -5.91 -8.18
N PRO A 121 -6.84 -6.97 -8.29
CA PRO A 121 -7.21 -8.29 -7.75
C PRO A 121 -7.41 -8.29 -6.23
N LEU A 122 -6.67 -7.44 -5.48
CA LEU A 122 -6.87 -7.29 -4.03
C LEU A 122 -8.26 -6.78 -3.68
N LYS A 123 -8.86 -5.89 -4.47
CA LYS A 123 -10.23 -5.41 -4.26
C LYS A 123 -11.27 -6.52 -4.45
N SER A 124 -11.03 -7.41 -5.41
CA SER A 124 -11.95 -8.50 -5.76
C SER A 124 -11.76 -9.75 -4.89
N THR A 125 -10.77 -9.76 -4.00
CA THR A 125 -10.51 -10.91 -3.14
C THR A 125 -11.54 -10.95 -2.02
N ASN A 126 -12.44 -11.93 -2.09
CA ASN A 126 -13.39 -12.20 -1.01
C ASN A 126 -12.68 -13.01 0.07
N ILE A 127 -12.24 -12.35 1.13
CA ILE A 127 -11.67 -13.01 2.31
C ILE A 127 -12.82 -13.13 3.31
N ALA A 128 -13.64 -14.17 3.11
CA ALA A 128 -14.69 -14.55 4.04
C ALA A 128 -14.10 -15.28 5.25
#